data_AF-A0A2G4FHW9-F1
#
_entry.id   AF-A0A2G4FHW9-F1
#
_cell.length_a   1.000
_cell.length_b   1.000
_cell.length_c   1.000
_cell.angle_alpha   90.00
_cell.angle_beta   90.00
_cell.angle_gamma   90.00
#
_symmetry.space_group_name_H-M   'P 1'
#
loop_
_entity.id
_entity.type
_entity.pdbx_description
1 polymer ?
#
loop_
_entity_poly.entity_id
_entity_poly.type
_entity_poly.pdbx_seq_one_letter_code
_entity_poly.pdbx_strand_id
1 'polypeptide(L)'
;MAEPICITVRAEHIYEVHIGTGCINLLPTMLTGAGRLAVIYQRPVLRWVELVRAQLVDRGALVVLIEVPEGEAAKSAAVLEECWQKLGDSGFTRNDAVITVG
;
A
#
# COMPACT_ATOMS: atom_id res chain seq x y z
N MET A 1 12.14 -12.27 -18.17
CA MET A 1 11.59 -12.57 -16.83
C MET A 1 10.27 -13.29 -17.05
N ALA A 2 9.95 -14.30 -16.24
CA ALA A 2 8.64 -14.95 -16.33
C ALA A 2 7.54 -13.95 -15.91
N GLU A 3 6.43 -13.95 -16.63
CA GLU A 3 5.27 -13.12 -16.32
C GLU A 3 4.61 -13.61 -15.01
N PRO A 4 4.16 -12.72 -14.11
CA PRO A 4 3.44 -13.12 -12.91
C PRO A 4 2.20 -13.94 -13.26
N ILE A 5 1.92 -14.97 -12.47
CA ILE A 5 0.66 -15.71 -12.55
C ILE A 5 -0.42 -14.85 -11.90
N CYS A 6 -1.55 -14.67 -12.58
CA CYS A 6 -2.72 -13.99 -12.04
C CYS A 6 -3.80 -15.00 -11.64
N ILE A 7 -4.26 -14.91 -10.40
CA ILE A 7 -5.39 -15.67 -9.87
C ILE A 7 -6.56 -14.70 -9.67
N THR A 8 -7.68 -14.92 -10.36
CA THR A 8 -8.91 -14.15 -10.14
C THR A 8 -9.68 -14.71 -8.95
N VAL A 9 -9.90 -13.88 -7.92
CA VAL A 9 -10.75 -14.20 -6.78
C VAL A 9 -12.15 -13.67 -7.04
N ARG A 10 -13.15 -14.55 -6.94
CA ARG A 10 -14.58 -14.22 -7.12
C ARG A 10 -15.31 -14.34 -5.78
N ALA A 11 -15.34 -13.26 -5.02
CA ALA A 11 -16.07 -13.15 -3.75
C ALA A 11 -17.21 -12.11 -3.88
N GLU A 12 -17.53 -11.38 -2.80
CA GLU A 12 -18.44 -10.22 -2.87
C GLU A 12 -17.96 -9.19 -3.90
N HIS A 13 -16.65 -8.99 -3.98
CA HIS A 13 -15.98 -8.21 -5.02
C HIS A 13 -14.98 -9.11 -5.78
N ILE A 14 -14.81 -8.86 -7.07
CA ILE A 14 -13.84 -9.56 -7.91
C ILE A 14 -12.52 -8.79 -7.85
N TYR A 15 -11.43 -9.48 -7.54
CA TYR A 15 -10.08 -8.91 -7.55
C TYR A 15 -9.04 -9.92 -8.02
N GLU A 16 -7.84 -9.43 -8.33
CA GLU A 16 -6.74 -10.23 -8.84
C GLU A 16 -5.64 -10.39 -7.79
N VAL A 17 -5.02 -11.56 -7.76
CA VAL A 17 -3.83 -11.87 -6.97
C VAL A 17 -2.70 -12.21 -7.93
N HIS A 18 -1.68 -11.36 -7.97
CA HIS A 18 -0.52 -11.51 -8.83
C HIS A 18 0.63 -12.16 -8.05
N ILE A 19 1.14 -13.29 -8.54
CA ILE A 19 2.18 -14.09 -7.88
C ILE A 19 3.34 -14.29 -8.84
N GLY A 20 4.53 -13.82 -8.45
CA GLY A 20 5.72 -13.92 -9.27
C GLY A 20 6.85 -13.01 -8.79
N THR A 21 7.97 -13.08 -9.49
CA THR A 21 9.13 -12.23 -9.20
C THR A 21 8.89 -10.82 -9.75
N GLY A 22 9.14 -9.78 -8.94
CA GLY A 22 9.02 -8.40 -9.40
C GLY A 22 7.59 -7.84 -9.45
N CYS A 23 6.60 -8.49 -8.82
CA CYS A 23 5.21 -8.03 -8.79
C CYS A 23 5.04 -6.61 -8.23
N ILE A 24 5.98 -6.14 -7.40
CA ILE A 24 5.98 -4.77 -6.88
C ILE A 24 5.94 -3.70 -7.99
N ASN A 25 6.51 -4.03 -9.16
CA ASN A 25 6.50 -3.14 -10.32
C ASN A 25 5.12 -2.99 -10.99
N LEU A 26 4.15 -3.83 -10.64
CA LEU A 26 2.77 -3.74 -11.10
C LEU A 26 1.95 -2.71 -10.29
N LEU A 27 2.37 -2.38 -9.06
CA LEU A 27 1.61 -1.47 -8.19
C LEU A 27 1.24 -0.14 -8.87
N PRO A 28 2.16 0.56 -9.58
CA PRO A 28 1.83 1.84 -10.18
C PRO A 28 0.78 1.76 -11.30
N THR A 29 0.57 0.59 -11.91
CA THR A 29 -0.48 0.40 -12.93
C THR A 29 -1.85 0.12 -12.31
N MET A 30 -1.89 -0.31 -11.05
CA MET A 30 -3.13 -0.65 -10.34
C MET A 30 -3.76 0.56 -9.61
N LEU A 31 -2.99 1.62 -9.38
CA LEU A 31 -3.37 2.74 -8.50
C LEU A 31 -3.84 3.98 -9.28
N THR A 32 -4.53 3.78 -10.40
CA THR A 32 -5.02 4.89 -11.24
C THR A 32 -6.17 5.62 -10.55
N GLY A 33 -6.11 6.95 -10.53
CA GLY A 33 -7.22 7.80 -10.06
C GLY A 33 -7.16 8.23 -8.59
N ALA A 34 -6.18 7.74 -7.81
CA ALA A 34 -5.93 8.19 -6.45
C ALA A 34 -5.01 9.43 -6.43
N GLY A 35 -5.39 10.46 -5.66
CA GLY A 35 -4.60 11.69 -5.52
C GLY A 35 -3.52 11.60 -4.45
N ARG A 36 -3.79 10.82 -3.39
CA ARG A 36 -2.88 10.51 -2.29
C ARG A 36 -2.84 9.01 -2.07
N LEU A 37 -1.68 8.54 -1.63
CA LEU A 37 -1.42 7.13 -1.34
C LEU A 37 -0.81 7.01 0.04
N ALA A 38 -1.42 6.21 0.91
CA ALA A 38 -0.84 5.88 2.20
C ALA A 38 -0.19 4.51 2.15
N VAL A 39 1.09 4.41 2.53
CA VAL A 39 1.81 3.14 2.65
C VAL A 39 1.98 2.82 4.13
N ILE A 40 1.27 1.79 4.59
CA ILE A 40 1.35 1.27 5.96
C ILE A 40 2.35 0.11 5.98
N TYR A 41 3.35 0.17 6.85
CA TYR A 41 4.44 -0.80 6.82
C TYR A 41 5.12 -1.05 8.18
N GLN A 42 5.86 -2.15 8.27
CA GLN A 42 6.73 -2.48 9.41
C GLN A 42 8.20 -2.22 9.06
N ARG A 43 9.02 -1.86 10.05
CA ARG A 43 10.42 -1.48 9.83
C ARG A 43 11.27 -2.47 8.99
N PRO A 44 11.13 -3.81 9.10
CA PRO A 44 11.96 -4.75 8.33
C PRO A 44 11.83 -4.63 6.82
N VAL A 45 10.69 -4.13 6.33
CA VAL A 45 10.40 -4.00 4.89
C VAL A 45 10.63 -2.58 4.36
N LEU A 46 11.25 -1.68 5.13
CA LEU A 46 11.49 -0.28 4.75
C LEU A 46 12.15 -0.15 3.37
N ARG A 47 13.09 -1.03 3.01
CA ARG A 47 13.73 -1.04 1.69
C ARG A 47 12.70 -1.17 0.55
N TRP A 48 11.69 -2.02 0.72
CA TRP A 48 10.63 -2.21 -0.28
C TRP A 48 9.67 -1.02 -0.30
N VAL A 49 9.41 -0.42 0.85
CA VAL A 49 8.58 0.79 0.99
C VAL A 49 9.21 1.97 0.26
N GLU A 50 10.52 2.15 0.38
CA GLU A 50 11.26 3.20 -0.35
C GLU A 50 11.19 2.98 -1.87
N LEU A 51 11.31 1.73 -2.32
CA LEU A 51 11.14 1.38 -3.74
C LEU A 51 9.73 1.73 -4.24
N VAL A 52 8.69 1.34 -3.49
CA VAL A 52 7.29 1.66 -3.82
C VAL A 52 7.07 3.16 -3.83
N ARG A 53 7.53 3.87 -2.79
CA ARG A 53 7.41 5.32 -2.71
C ARG A 53 8.05 6.01 -3.91
N ALA A 54 9.26 5.62 -4.29
CA ALA A 54 9.94 6.21 -5.45
C ALA A 54 9.11 6.04 -6.73
N GLN A 55 8.65 4.81 -7.01
CA GLN A 55 7.83 4.51 -8.19
C GLN A 55 6.50 5.28 -8.23
N LEU A 56 5.88 5.52 -7.07
CA LEU A 56 4.62 6.25 -6.97
C LEU A 56 4.81 7.78 -7.08
N VAL A 57 5.86 8.32 -6.46
CA VAL A 57 6.23 9.74 -6.56
C VAL A 57 6.61 10.11 -7.99
N ASP A 58 7.32 9.24 -8.70
CA ASP A 58 7.66 9.44 -10.12
C ASP A 58 6.41 9.58 -11.03
N ARG A 59 5.24 9.12 -10.55
CA ARG A 59 3.95 9.28 -11.22
C ARG A 59 3.11 10.46 -10.71
N GLY A 60 3.68 11.29 -9.83
CA GLY A 60 3.03 12.47 -9.28
C GLY A 60 2.11 12.22 -8.09
N ALA A 61 2.14 11.03 -7.48
CA ALA A 61 1.32 10.72 -6.31
C ALA A 61 1.88 11.36 -5.03
N LEU A 62 1.00 11.86 -4.16
CA LEU A 62 1.37 12.29 -2.82
C LEU A 62 1.39 11.07 -1.89
N VAL A 63 2.59 10.63 -1.50
CA VAL A 63 2.78 9.42 -0.69
C VAL A 63 2.97 9.76 0.80
N VAL A 64 2.12 9.19 1.65
CA VAL A 64 2.19 9.25 3.12
C VAL A 64 2.72 7.92 3.64
N LEU A 65 3.81 7.94 4.39
CA LEU A 65 4.38 6.74 5.01
C LEU A 65 3.90 6.62 6.45
N ILE A 66 3.33 5.47 6.81
CA ILE A 66 2.83 5.16 8.16
C ILE A 66 3.53 3.90 8.65
N GLU A 67 4.55 4.07 9.49
CA GLU A 67 5.16 2.94 10.17
C GLU A 67 4.29 2.47 11.35
N VAL A 68 4.14 1.15 11.49
CA VAL A 68 3.43 0.49 12.60
C VAL A 68 4.36 -0.48 13.34
N PRO A 69 4.02 -0.86 14.60
CA PRO A 69 4.78 -1.86 15.35
C PRO A 69 4.89 -3.21 14.64
N GLU A 70 5.82 -4.05 15.07
CA GLU A 70 5.99 -5.39 14.51
C GLU A 70 4.96 -6.40 15.03
N GLY A 71 4.65 -7.38 14.19
CA GLY A 71 3.80 -8.53 14.54
C GLY A 71 2.39 -8.15 14.98
N GLU A 72 1.85 -8.91 15.94
CA GLU A 72 0.48 -8.74 16.43
C GLU A 72 0.25 -7.40 17.15
N ALA A 73 1.30 -6.72 17.62
CA ALA A 73 1.18 -5.40 18.23
C ALA A 73 0.62 -4.35 17.25
N ALA A 74 0.83 -4.55 15.93
CA ALA A 74 0.27 -3.71 14.87
C ALA A 74 -1.26 -3.76 14.79
N LYS A 75 -1.90 -4.80 15.37
CA LYS A 75 -3.34 -5.06 15.23
C LYS A 75 -4.16 -4.53 16.40
N SER A 76 -3.60 -3.61 17.18
CA SER A 76 -4.33 -2.98 18.29
C SER A 76 -5.22 -1.82 17.79
N ALA A 77 -6.31 -1.56 18.52
CA ALA A 77 -7.17 -0.41 18.24
C ALA A 77 -6.42 0.93 18.34
N ALA A 78 -5.44 1.03 19.24
CA ALA A 78 -4.60 2.22 19.38
C ALA A 78 -3.74 2.48 18.13
N VAL A 79 -3.19 1.43 17.50
CA VAL A 79 -2.45 1.58 16.23
C VAL A 79 -3.39 1.99 15.10
N LEU A 80 -4.62 1.47 15.06
CA LEU A 80 -5.62 1.88 14.09
C LEU A 80 -6.02 3.36 14.25
N GLU A 81 -6.19 3.82 15.48
CA GLU A 81 -6.46 5.22 15.82
C GLU A 81 -5.33 6.14 15.33
N GLU A 82 -4.07 5.77 15.58
CA GLU A 82 -2.90 6.51 15.09
C GLU A 82 -2.86 6.56 13.55
N CYS A 83 -3.17 5.44 12.88
CA CYS A 83 -3.26 5.40 11.43
C CYS A 83 -4.33 6.36 10.91
N TRP A 84 -5.52 6.35 11.51
CA TRP A 84 -6.61 7.26 11.12
C TRP A 84 -6.25 8.72 11.33
N GLN A 85 -5.58 9.06 12.43
CA GLN A 85 -5.14 10.43 12.68
C GLN A 85 -4.17 10.90 11.59
N LYS A 86 -3.16 10.09 11.25
CA LYS A 86 -2.20 10.39 10.18
C LYS A 86 -2.87 10.57 8.81
N LEU A 87 -3.86 9.74 8.49
CA LEU A 87 -4.65 9.89 7.27
C LEU A 87 -5.43 11.22 7.29
N GLY A 88 -6.12 11.53 8.39
CA GLY A 88 -6.85 12.79 8.56
C GLY A 88 -5.96 14.02 8.40
N ASP A 89 -4.81 14.04 9.08
CA ASP A 89 -3.83 15.14 9.03
C ASP A 89 -3.25 15.33 7.62
N SER A 90 -3.17 14.27 6.82
CA SER A 90 -2.70 14.30 5.43
C SER A 90 -3.76 14.77 4.41
N GLY A 91 -5.00 15.00 4.85
CA GLY A 91 -6.11 15.38 3.99
C GLY A 91 -6.61 14.24 3.09
N PHE A 92 -6.58 13.00 3.59
CA PHE A 92 -7.04 11.82 2.88
C PHE A 92 -8.55 11.87 2.58
N THR A 93 -8.94 11.45 1.39
CA THR A 93 -10.31 11.48 0.88
C THR A 93 -10.79 10.10 0.48
N ARG A 94 -12.07 9.98 0.07
CA ARG A 94 -12.66 8.70 -0.36
C ARG A 94 -12.09 8.15 -1.67
N ASN A 95 -11.38 8.97 -2.44
CA ASN A 95 -10.78 8.57 -3.71
C ASN A 95 -9.29 8.19 -3.57
N ASP A 96 -8.72 8.36 -2.37
CA ASP A 96 -7.32 8.01 -2.09
C ASP A 96 -7.19 6.52 -1.72
N ALA A 97 -5.98 5.98 -1.83
CA ALA A 97 -5.76 4.53 -1.68
C ALA A 97 -4.72 4.19 -0.59
N VAL A 98 -5.03 3.16 0.18
CA VAL A 98 -4.13 2.60 1.21
C VAL A 98 -3.45 1.36 0.65
N ILE A 99 -2.14 1.28 0.86
CA ILE A 99 -1.27 0.18 0.45
C ILE A 99 -0.60 -0.37 1.71
N THR A 100 -0.54 -1.69 1.83
CA THR A 100 0.23 -2.35 2.90
C THR A 100 1.48 -2.99 2.31
N VAL A 101 2.60 -2.84 3.02
CA VAL A 101 3.86 -3.55 2.73
C VAL A 101 4.34 -4.16 4.04
N GLY A 102 4.41 -5.49 4.10
CA GLY A 102 4.74 -6.25 5.31
C GLY A 102 4.87 -7.73 5.02
#